data_AF-A0A521S1M0-F1
#
_entry.id   AF-A0A521S1M0-F1
#
_cell.length_a   1.000
_cell.length_b   1.000
_cell.length_c   1.000
_cell.angle_alpha   90.00
_cell.angle_beta   90.00
_cell.angle_gamma   90.00
#
_symmetry.space_group_name_H-M   'P 1'
#
loop_
_entity.id
_entity.type
_entity.pdbx_description
1 polymer ?
#
loop_
_entity_poly.entity_id
_entity_poly.type
_entity_poly.pdbx_seq_one_letter_code
_entity_poly.pdbx_strand_id
1 'polypeptide(L)'
;MPVLIASMLSTARGPVALVAWVGALGSIAYQAVLFLFATPFNAFFFLYVALASLAIWSLVALVPQIQVGQLASRFGPRTPNRALAAYLLINAALFLMLWLRATVPSVLSSEAPAFLAGTGMTTGPVQILDLGFTLPLMALTAVLLWQRKAWGFLLTGSLLVMLAIETLSIAVDQWLGHAADPASPAASAEIVPVMLVLTAIGLVALSVYLRAASGHRADESGA
;
A
#
# COMPACT_ATOMS: atom_id res chain seq x y z
N MET A 1 0.20 -11.63 -7.04
CA MET A 1 0.48 -11.96 -8.46
C MET A 1 -0.77 -12.04 -9.36
N PRO A 2 -1.93 -12.58 -8.95
CA PRO A 2 -3.13 -12.63 -9.81
C PRO A 2 -3.69 -11.24 -10.18
N VAL A 3 -3.63 -10.28 -9.25
CA VAL A 3 -4.07 -8.89 -9.48
C VAL A 3 -3.22 -8.19 -10.54
N LEU A 4 -1.91 -8.42 -10.58
CA LEU A 4 -1.03 -7.83 -11.60
C LEU A 4 -1.28 -8.40 -12.99
N ILE A 5 -1.42 -9.72 -13.09
CA ILE A 5 -1.74 -10.38 -14.36
C ILE A 5 -3.13 -9.95 -14.82
N ALA A 6 -4.11 -9.89 -13.92
CA ALA A 6 -5.44 -9.38 -14.23
C ALA A 6 -5.42 -7.90 -14.64
N SER A 7 -4.62 -7.03 -13.99
CA SER A 7 -4.48 -5.60 -14.33
C SER A 7 -3.68 -5.35 -15.61
N MET A 8 -2.72 -6.20 -15.95
CA MET A 8 -1.98 -6.13 -17.22
C MET A 8 -2.83 -6.66 -18.38
N LEU A 9 -3.59 -7.75 -18.17
CA LEU A 9 -4.49 -8.34 -19.16
C LEU A 9 -5.78 -7.53 -19.35
N SER A 10 -6.27 -6.86 -18.30
CA SER A 10 -7.26 -5.81 -18.44
C SER A 10 -6.56 -4.53 -18.89
N THR A 11 -6.18 -4.51 -20.18
CA THR A 11 -5.77 -3.32 -20.90
C THR A 11 -6.95 -2.34 -21.02
N ALA A 12 -7.44 -1.85 -19.89
CA ALA A 12 -8.35 -0.72 -19.82
C ALA A 12 -7.51 0.53 -20.06
N ARG A 13 -7.44 0.97 -21.33
CA ARG A 13 -6.78 2.21 -21.72
C ARG A 13 -7.45 3.39 -21.02
N GLY A 14 -6.90 3.81 -19.87
CA GLY A 14 -7.45 4.91 -19.10
C GLY A 14 -6.65 5.25 -17.84
N PRO A 15 -6.80 6.48 -17.34
CA PRO A 15 -6.01 6.97 -16.20
C PRO A 15 -6.33 6.24 -14.89
N VAL A 16 -7.46 5.54 -14.79
CA VAL A 16 -7.80 4.67 -13.65
C VAL A 16 -6.97 3.38 -13.64
N ALA A 17 -6.67 2.81 -14.81
CA ALA A 17 -5.77 1.65 -14.88
C ALA A 17 -4.33 2.04 -14.53
N LEU A 18 -3.90 3.26 -14.89
CA LEU A 18 -2.60 3.79 -14.47
C LEU A 18 -2.50 3.92 -12.95
N VAL A 19 -3.56 4.38 -12.28
CA VAL A 19 -3.64 4.43 -10.81
C VAL A 19 -3.46 3.04 -10.19
N ALA A 20 -4.18 2.04 -10.72
CA ALA A 20 -4.04 0.66 -10.24
C ALA A 20 -2.64 0.09 -10.51
N TRP A 21 -2.04 0.44 -11.65
CA TRP A 21 -0.69 0.00 -11.99
C TRP A 21 0.36 0.60 -11.08
N VAL A 22 0.30 1.90 -10.78
CA VAL A 22 1.20 2.56 -9.82
C VAL A 22 1.03 1.96 -8.43
N GLY A 23 -0.20 1.75 -7.97
CA GLY A 23 -0.46 1.12 -6.67
C GLY A 23 0.07 -0.32 -6.58
N ALA A 24 -0.10 -1.12 -7.61
CA ALA A 24 0.41 -2.49 -7.67
C ALA A 24 1.95 -2.55 -7.79
N LEU A 25 2.57 -1.63 -8.53
CA LEU A 25 4.03 -1.51 -8.54
C LEU A 25 4.56 -1.08 -7.18
N GLY A 26 3.84 -0.19 -6.47
CA GLY A 26 4.15 0.19 -5.10
C GLY A 26 4.16 -0.99 -4.14
N SER A 27 3.13 -1.85 -4.18
CA SER A 27 3.08 -3.05 -3.34
C SER A 27 4.16 -4.08 -3.71
N ILE A 28 4.44 -4.29 -5.01
CA ILE A 28 5.58 -5.14 -5.41
C ILE A 28 6.89 -4.57 -4.87
N ALA A 29 7.14 -3.27 -5.02
CA ALA A 29 8.36 -2.65 -4.55
C ALA A 29 8.50 -2.80 -3.03
N TYR A 30 7.43 -2.53 -2.29
CA TYR A 30 7.38 -2.70 -0.84
C TYR A 30 7.73 -4.15 -0.44
N GLN A 31 7.02 -5.13 -1.01
CA GLN A 31 7.21 -6.54 -0.69
C GLN A 31 8.59 -7.07 -1.13
N ALA A 32 9.09 -6.64 -2.29
CA ALA A 32 10.41 -7.05 -2.79
C ALA A 32 11.53 -6.52 -1.90
N VAL A 33 11.42 -5.29 -1.38
CA VAL A 33 12.36 -4.76 -0.38
C VAL A 33 12.29 -5.60 0.89
N LEU A 34 11.10 -5.95 1.39
CA LEU A 34 10.98 -6.84 2.54
C LEU A 34 11.65 -8.20 2.29
N PHE A 35 11.48 -8.82 1.12
CA PHE A 35 12.18 -10.07 0.81
C PHE A 35 13.71 -9.91 0.79
N LEU A 36 14.22 -8.79 0.28
CA LEU A 36 15.67 -8.54 0.23
C LEU A 36 16.30 -8.36 1.62
N PHE A 37 15.57 -7.76 2.57
CA PHE A 37 16.12 -7.42 3.89
C PHE A 37 15.65 -8.32 5.04
N ALA A 38 14.51 -9.00 4.88
CA ALA A 38 13.89 -9.81 5.94
C ALA A 38 13.93 -11.33 5.66
N THR A 39 14.44 -11.76 4.50
CA THR A 39 14.54 -13.19 4.16
C THR A 39 16.01 -13.63 4.11
N PRO A 40 16.39 -14.74 4.77
CA PRO A 40 17.73 -15.31 4.63
C PRO A 40 18.06 -15.66 3.17
N PHE A 41 19.36 -15.62 2.84
CA PHE A 41 19.82 -15.91 1.48
C PHE A 41 19.36 -17.29 1.03
N ASN A 42 18.77 -17.35 -0.15
CA ASN A 42 18.24 -18.59 -0.72
C ASN A 42 18.25 -18.52 -2.26
N ALA A 43 17.81 -19.60 -2.92
CA ALA A 43 17.82 -19.73 -4.38
C ALA A 43 17.04 -18.61 -5.12
N PHE A 44 16.06 -17.98 -4.47
CA PHE A 44 15.26 -16.90 -5.03
C PHE A 44 15.84 -15.50 -4.82
N PHE A 45 17.03 -15.36 -4.22
CA PHE A 45 17.63 -14.05 -3.95
C PHE A 45 17.65 -13.12 -5.18
N PHE A 46 18.16 -13.62 -6.32
CA PHE A 46 18.20 -12.82 -7.55
C PHE A 46 16.82 -12.52 -8.14
N LEU A 47 15.81 -13.36 -7.86
CA LEU A 47 14.43 -13.07 -8.21
C LEU A 47 13.91 -11.88 -7.40
N TYR A 48 14.20 -11.82 -6.10
CA TYR A 48 13.83 -10.68 -5.26
C TYR A 48 14.52 -9.38 -5.74
N VAL A 49 15.80 -9.46 -6.13
CA VAL A 49 16.55 -8.33 -6.70
C VAL A 49 15.90 -7.85 -8.01
N ALA A 50 15.55 -8.79 -8.89
CA ALA A 50 14.90 -8.48 -10.17
C ALA A 50 13.52 -7.83 -9.94
N LEU A 51 12.71 -8.36 -9.01
CA LEU A 51 11.40 -7.81 -8.66
C LEU A 51 11.52 -6.37 -8.13
N ALA A 52 12.44 -6.14 -7.18
CA ALA A 52 12.68 -4.81 -6.63
C ALA A 52 13.13 -3.83 -7.71
N SER A 53 14.11 -4.23 -8.53
CA SER A 53 14.64 -3.40 -9.62
C SER A 53 13.57 -3.06 -10.64
N LEU A 54 12.84 -4.05 -11.14
CA LEU A 54 11.80 -3.84 -12.15
C LEU A 54 10.67 -2.96 -11.61
N ALA A 55 10.22 -3.18 -10.38
CA ALA A 55 9.15 -2.38 -9.79
C ALA A 55 9.56 -0.92 -9.60
N ILE A 56 10.74 -0.68 -9.00
CA ILE A 56 11.26 0.67 -8.74
C ILE A 56 11.53 1.40 -10.07
N TRP A 57 12.25 0.79 -11.01
CA TRP A 57 12.57 1.43 -12.28
C TRP A 57 11.33 1.63 -13.16
N SER A 58 10.32 0.77 -13.05
CA SER A 58 9.03 0.97 -13.71
C SER A 58 8.28 2.17 -13.12
N LEU A 59 8.27 2.36 -11.79
CA LEU A 59 7.70 3.56 -11.17
C LEU A 59 8.44 4.83 -11.61
N VAL A 60 9.78 4.80 -11.62
CA VAL A 60 10.63 5.92 -12.07
C VAL A 60 10.34 6.28 -13.53
N ALA A 61 10.17 5.28 -14.40
CA ALA A 61 9.87 5.53 -15.81
C ALA A 61 8.41 5.97 -16.03
N LEU A 62 7.46 5.40 -15.30
CA LEU A 62 6.02 5.59 -15.53
C LEU A 62 5.50 6.90 -14.95
N VAL A 63 5.83 7.20 -13.69
CA VAL A 63 5.24 8.33 -12.95
C VAL A 63 5.40 9.68 -13.67
N PRO A 64 6.56 10.03 -14.25
CA PRO A 64 6.72 11.29 -14.99
C PRO A 64 5.85 11.42 -16.24
N GLN A 65 5.40 10.31 -16.81
CA GLN A 65 4.58 10.28 -18.03
C GLN A 65 3.08 10.45 -17.75
N ILE A 66 2.67 10.41 -16.47
CA ILE A 66 1.26 10.47 -16.09
C ILE A 66 0.77 11.92 -16.14
N GLN A 67 -0.23 12.16 -16.99
CA GLN A 67 -0.91 13.46 -17.08
C GLN A 67 -1.89 13.63 -15.90
N VAL A 68 -1.38 13.97 -14.73
CA VAL A 68 -2.16 14.09 -13.49
C VAL A 68 -3.32 15.08 -13.58
N GLY A 69 -3.21 16.11 -14.44
CA GLY A 69 -4.31 17.06 -14.70
C GLY A 69 -5.53 16.40 -15.33
N GLN A 70 -5.34 15.48 -16.30
CA GLN A 70 -6.43 14.74 -16.93
C GLN A 70 -7.10 13.74 -15.98
N LEU A 71 -6.36 13.24 -14.98
CA LEU A 71 -6.93 12.42 -13.93
C LEU A 71 -7.76 13.28 -12.97
N ALA A 72 -7.20 14.42 -12.54
CA ALA A 72 -7.86 15.34 -11.62
C ALA A 72 -9.17 15.92 -12.18
N SER A 73 -9.23 16.17 -13.49
CA SER A 73 -10.45 16.67 -14.15
C SER A 73 -11.62 15.69 -14.08
N ARG A 74 -11.39 14.41 -13.77
CA ARG A 74 -12.46 13.42 -13.59
C ARG A 74 -13.16 13.50 -12.24
N PHE A 75 -12.65 14.31 -11.32
CA PHE A 75 -13.19 14.42 -9.96
C PHE A 75 -13.94 15.73 -9.79
N GLY A 76 -15.27 15.64 -9.77
CA GLY A 76 -16.15 16.79 -9.62
C GLY A 76 -16.20 17.39 -8.20
N PRO A 77 -16.96 18.48 -7.99
CA PRO A 77 -17.11 19.13 -6.69
C PRO A 77 -17.64 18.20 -5.60
N ARG A 78 -18.50 17.24 -5.96
CA ARG A 78 -19.14 16.26 -5.07
C ARG A 78 -18.22 15.10 -4.63
N THR A 79 -17.01 14.99 -5.17
CA THR A 79 -16.08 13.94 -4.75
C THR A 79 -15.77 14.08 -3.26
N PRO A 80 -15.86 12.99 -2.46
CA PRO A 80 -15.64 13.02 -1.02
C PRO A 80 -14.13 13.07 -0.67
N ASN A 81 -13.40 14.05 -1.21
CA ASN A 81 -11.95 14.21 -1.05
C ASN A 81 -11.52 14.26 0.42
N ARG A 82 -12.28 14.97 1.27
CA ARG A 82 -11.99 15.09 2.70
C ARG A 82 -12.14 13.76 3.44
N ALA A 83 -13.11 12.94 3.07
CA ALA A 83 -13.31 11.62 3.67
C ALA A 83 -12.18 10.66 3.29
N LEU A 84 -11.77 10.65 2.01
CA LEU A 84 -10.63 9.85 1.54
C LEU A 84 -9.30 10.32 2.16
N ALA A 85 -9.10 11.63 2.28
CA ALA A 85 -7.92 12.18 2.95
C ALA A 85 -7.90 11.85 4.45
N ALA A 86 -9.04 11.97 5.13
CA ALA A 86 -9.18 11.57 6.53
C ALA A 86 -8.91 10.08 6.72
N TYR A 87 -9.42 9.22 5.83
CA TYR A 87 -9.12 7.78 5.84
C TYR A 87 -7.61 7.51 5.75
N LEU A 88 -6.90 8.16 4.82
CA LEU A 88 -5.44 8.02 4.70
C LEU A 88 -4.71 8.52 5.96
N LEU A 89 -5.11 9.66 6.55
CA LEU A 89 -4.51 10.17 7.77
C LEU A 89 -4.77 9.27 8.98
N ILE A 90 -5.97 8.72 9.10
CA ILE A 90 -6.31 7.78 10.18
C ILE A 90 -5.44 6.53 10.08
N ASN A 91 -5.31 5.94 8.88
CA ASN A 91 -4.42 4.79 8.70
C ASN A 91 -2.97 5.17 9.02
N ALA A 92 -2.49 6.32 8.53
CA ALA A 92 -1.14 6.77 8.79
C ALA A 92 -0.88 6.94 10.30
N ALA A 93 -1.83 7.52 11.04
CA ALA A 93 -1.73 7.71 12.49
C ALA A 93 -1.79 6.39 13.26
N LEU A 94 -2.68 5.46 12.87
CA LEU A 94 -2.80 4.14 13.50
C LEU A 94 -1.50 3.33 13.37
N PHE A 95 -0.95 3.26 12.16
CA PHE A 95 0.32 2.56 11.92
C PHE A 95 1.50 3.29 12.56
N LEU A 96 1.54 4.63 12.53
CA LEU A 96 2.55 5.40 13.24
C LEU A 96 2.54 5.07 14.75
N MET A 97 1.36 5.07 15.37
CA MET A 97 1.22 4.73 16.78
C MET A 97 1.64 3.28 17.07
N LEU A 98 1.26 2.34 16.20
CA LEU A 98 1.67 0.94 16.30
C LEU A 98 3.20 0.81 16.26
N TRP A 99 3.85 1.45 15.29
CA TRP A 99 5.30 1.38 15.14
C TRP A 99 6.05 2.11 16.24
N LEU A 100 5.58 3.28 16.68
CA LEU A 100 6.19 4.00 17.80
C LEU A 100 6.04 3.24 19.11
N ARG A 101 4.90 2.55 19.34
CA ARG A 101 4.69 1.73 20.54
C ARG A 101 5.72 0.61 20.66
N ALA A 102 6.14 0.00 19.53
CA ALA A 102 7.17 -1.03 19.53
C ALA A 102 8.60 -0.44 19.51
N THR A 103 8.81 0.62 18.73
CA THR A 103 10.15 1.14 18.42
C THR A 103 10.70 2.04 19.52
N VAL A 104 9.89 2.92 20.12
CA VAL A 104 10.36 3.85 21.15
C VAL A 104 10.92 3.11 22.38
N PRO A 105 10.23 2.11 22.96
CA PRO A 105 10.81 1.34 24.07
C PRO A 105 12.10 0.60 23.66
N SER A 106 12.14 0.10 22.42
CA SER A 106 13.29 -0.62 21.87
C SER A 106 14.54 0.24 21.72
N VAL A 107 14.38 1.53 21.38
CA VAL A 107 15.50 2.48 21.27
C VAL A 107 15.99 2.95 22.64
N LEU A 108 15.11 2.99 23.64
CA LEU A 108 15.43 3.43 25.00
C LEU A 108 15.95 2.29 25.89
N SER A 109 15.79 1.04 25.46
CA SER A 109 16.23 -0.14 26.20
C SER A 109 17.66 -0.56 25.80
N SER A 110 18.39 -1.15 26.75
CA SER A 110 19.62 -1.88 26.46
C SER A 110 19.37 -3.34 26.05
N GLU A 111 18.14 -3.82 26.18
CA GLU A 111 17.74 -5.17 25.80
C GLU A 111 17.36 -5.24 24.32
N ALA A 112 17.61 -6.39 23.70
CA ALA A 112 17.20 -6.62 22.32
C ALA A 112 15.66 -6.59 22.18
N PRO A 113 15.11 -5.99 21.11
CA PRO A 113 13.66 -5.89 20.94
C PRO A 113 12.99 -7.28 20.84
N ALA A 114 11.97 -7.52 21.66
CA ALA A 114 11.28 -8.82 21.69
C ALA A 114 10.72 -9.26 20.33
N PHE A 115 10.27 -8.30 19.51
CA PHE A 115 9.75 -8.59 18.16
C PHE A 115 10.82 -9.02 17.15
N LEU A 116 12.11 -8.87 17.48
CA LEU A 116 13.23 -9.36 16.67
C LEU A 116 13.79 -10.70 17.17
N ALA A 117 13.34 -11.17 18.34
CA ALA A 117 13.84 -12.42 18.93
C ALA A 117 13.62 -13.60 17.98
N GLY A 118 14.67 -14.38 17.73
CA GLY A 118 14.63 -15.56 16.84
C GLY A 118 14.61 -15.24 15.34
N THR A 119 14.55 -13.97 14.94
CA THR A 119 14.51 -13.59 13.50
C THR A 119 15.89 -13.45 12.86
N GLY A 120 16.93 -13.26 13.68
CA GLY A 120 18.28 -12.94 13.21
C GLY A 120 18.46 -11.50 12.69
N MET A 121 17.41 -10.68 12.73
CA MET A 121 17.45 -9.29 12.28
C MET A 121 17.85 -8.33 13.42
N THR A 122 18.57 -7.27 13.07
CA THR A 122 18.97 -6.19 13.99
C THR A 122 18.01 -5.00 13.98
N THR A 123 17.23 -4.85 12.92
CA THR A 123 16.22 -3.81 12.74
C THR A 123 15.01 -4.41 12.04
N GLY A 124 13.81 -3.87 12.30
CA GLY A 124 12.59 -4.30 11.62
C GLY A 124 12.41 -3.60 10.26
N PRO A 125 12.51 -4.32 9.12
CA PRO A 125 12.45 -3.69 7.80
C PRO A 125 11.09 -3.05 7.48
N VAL A 126 10.01 -3.61 8.02
CA VAL A 126 8.64 -3.07 7.92
C VAL A 126 8.56 -1.68 8.56
N GLN A 127 9.09 -1.53 9.79
CA GLN A 127 9.11 -0.26 10.50
C GLN A 127 9.92 0.80 9.74
N ILE A 128 11.06 0.42 9.15
CA ILE A 128 11.90 1.31 8.37
C ILE A 128 11.14 1.83 7.13
N LEU A 129 10.49 0.93 6.39
CA LEU A 129 9.72 1.30 5.20
C LEU A 129 8.54 2.21 5.56
N ASP A 130 7.81 1.85 6.61
CA ASP A 130 6.61 2.59 6.97
C ASP A 130 6.94 3.98 7.52
N LEU A 131 7.84 4.07 8.50
CA LEU A 131 8.22 5.35 9.10
C LEU A 131 9.00 6.24 8.13
N GLY A 132 9.85 5.66 7.29
CA GLY A 132 10.69 6.40 6.36
C GLY A 132 9.96 6.86 5.09
N PHE A 133 8.97 6.10 4.62
CA PHE A 133 8.40 6.29 3.28
C PHE A 133 6.87 6.24 3.25
N THR A 134 6.27 5.13 3.66
CA THR A 134 4.83 4.89 3.45
C THR A 134 3.97 5.91 4.21
N LEU A 135 4.21 6.08 5.51
CA LEU A 135 3.39 6.96 6.34
C LEU A 135 3.59 8.45 5.98
N PRO A 136 4.82 8.96 5.74
CA PRO A 136 5.03 10.28 5.19
C PRO A 136 4.30 10.50 3.86
N LEU A 137 4.34 9.51 2.96
CA LEU A 137 3.66 9.58 1.66
C LEU A 137 2.13 9.61 1.82
N MET A 138 1.58 8.85 2.75
CA MET A 138 0.14 8.88 3.07
C MET A 138 -0.29 10.24 3.61
N ALA A 139 0.48 10.82 4.53
CA ALA A 139 0.21 12.15 5.08
C ALA A 139 0.28 13.24 4.00
N LEU A 140 1.34 13.23 3.19
CA LEU A 140 1.49 14.15 2.06
C LEU A 140 0.31 14.01 1.07
N THR A 141 -0.05 12.78 0.74
CA THR A 141 -1.16 12.50 -0.18
C THR A 141 -2.48 13.03 0.35
N ALA A 142 -2.76 12.82 1.63
CA ALA A 142 -3.97 13.33 2.27
C ALA A 142 -4.03 14.87 2.22
N VAL A 143 -2.91 15.55 2.49
CA VAL A 143 -2.82 17.03 2.38
C VAL A 143 -3.06 17.49 0.94
N LEU A 144 -2.41 16.85 -0.04
CA LEU A 144 -2.59 17.18 -1.46
C LEU A 144 -4.03 16.95 -1.92
N LEU A 145 -4.66 15.86 -1.51
CA LEU A 145 -6.06 15.57 -1.83
C LEU A 145 -7.02 16.56 -1.14
N TRP A 146 -6.74 16.92 0.12
CA TRP A 146 -7.52 17.92 0.85
C TRP A 146 -7.50 19.29 0.15
N GLN A 147 -6.34 19.65 -0.40
CA GLN A 147 -6.13 20.85 -1.23
C GLN A 147 -6.58 20.69 -2.69
N ARG A 148 -7.14 19.52 -3.06
CA ARG A 148 -7.58 19.18 -4.42
C ARG A 148 -6.49 19.35 -5.48
N LYS A 149 -5.22 19.09 -5.13
CA LYS A 149 -4.08 19.14 -6.06
C LYS A 149 -4.07 17.89 -6.95
N ALA A 150 -3.65 18.04 -8.20
CA ALA A 150 -3.70 16.96 -9.19
C ALA A 150 -2.99 15.67 -8.75
N TRP A 151 -1.80 15.81 -8.16
CA TRP A 151 -1.05 14.69 -7.59
C TRP A 151 -1.77 13.96 -6.46
N GLY A 152 -2.60 14.67 -5.67
CA GLY A 152 -3.39 14.06 -4.60
C GLY A 152 -4.33 12.98 -5.12
N PHE A 153 -4.92 13.15 -6.31
CA PHE A 153 -5.81 12.15 -6.90
C PHE A 153 -5.08 10.89 -7.36
N LEU A 154 -3.92 11.04 -8.02
CA LEU A 154 -3.11 9.90 -8.45
C LEU A 154 -2.63 9.09 -7.25
N LEU A 155 -2.01 9.77 -6.28
CA LEU A 155 -1.41 9.13 -5.11
C LEU A 155 -2.48 8.48 -4.23
N THR A 156 -3.66 9.10 -4.08
CA THR A 156 -4.75 8.53 -3.27
C THR A 156 -5.19 7.19 -3.83
N GLY A 157 -5.53 7.12 -5.12
CA GLY A 157 -5.96 5.86 -5.70
C GLY A 157 -4.85 4.80 -5.68
N SER A 158 -3.59 5.21 -5.90
CA SER A 158 -2.45 4.30 -5.88
C SER A 158 -2.23 3.71 -4.49
N LEU A 159 -2.28 4.54 -3.44
CA LEU A 159 -2.20 4.11 -2.05
C LEU A 159 -3.38 3.23 -1.64
N LEU A 160 -4.60 3.54 -2.09
CA LEU A 160 -5.77 2.70 -1.79
C LEU A 160 -5.62 1.29 -2.40
N VAL A 161 -5.10 1.19 -3.62
CA VAL A 161 -4.80 -0.09 -4.26
C VAL A 161 -3.68 -0.81 -3.52
N MET A 162 -2.58 -0.11 -3.20
CA MET A 162 -1.46 -0.66 -2.44
C MET A 162 -1.93 -1.21 -1.10
N LEU A 163 -2.62 -0.41 -0.27
CA LEU A 163 -3.13 -0.81 1.04
C LEU A 163 -4.09 -2.00 0.97
N ALA A 164 -4.96 -2.06 -0.04
CA ALA A 164 -5.84 -3.21 -0.24
C ALA A 164 -5.06 -4.50 -0.57
N ILE A 165 -4.00 -4.39 -1.39
CA ILE A 165 -3.11 -5.52 -1.68
C ILE A 165 -2.33 -5.93 -0.43
N GLU A 166 -1.75 -4.99 0.31
CA GLU A 166 -0.95 -5.27 1.50
C GLU A 166 -1.79 -5.92 2.59
N THR A 167 -2.93 -5.34 2.97
CA THR A 167 -3.80 -5.89 4.02
C THR A 167 -4.31 -7.29 3.67
N LEU A 168 -4.68 -7.53 2.41
CA LEU A 168 -5.06 -8.87 1.96
C LEU A 168 -3.88 -9.84 1.97
N SER A 169 -2.70 -9.40 1.55
CA SER A 169 -1.49 -10.23 1.51
C SER A 169 -1.08 -10.64 2.92
N ILE A 170 -1.15 -9.73 3.90
CA ILE A 170 -0.91 -10.04 5.31
C ILE A 170 -1.95 -11.05 5.82
N ALA A 171 -3.25 -10.88 5.52
CA ALA A 171 -4.26 -11.84 5.93
C ALA A 171 -3.99 -13.26 5.40
N VAL A 172 -3.59 -13.36 4.13
CA VAL A 172 -3.25 -14.62 3.47
C VAL A 172 -1.98 -15.23 4.06
N ASP A 173 -0.93 -14.42 4.27
CA ASP A 173 0.34 -14.85 4.85
C ASP A 173 0.15 -15.38 6.28
N GLN A 174 -0.58 -14.65 7.12
CA GLN A 174 -0.87 -15.07 8.49
C GLN A 174 -1.72 -16.34 8.55
N TRP A 175 -2.68 -16.50 7.64
CA TRP A 175 -3.49 -17.72 7.55
C TRP A 175 -2.65 -18.92 7.09
N LEU A 176 -1.87 -18.78 6.01
CA LEU A 176 -1.03 -19.85 5.49
C LEU A 176 0.08 -20.25 6.47
N GLY A 177 0.72 -19.26 7.10
CA GLY A 177 1.76 -19.48 8.10
C GLY A 177 1.22 -20.24 9.31
N HIS A 178 0.08 -19.82 9.85
CA HIS A 178 -0.54 -20.51 10.98
C HIS A 178 -1.06 -21.90 10.60
N ALA A 179 -1.56 -22.10 9.37
CA ALA A 179 -1.98 -23.41 8.89
C ALA A 179 -0.79 -24.38 8.69
N ALA A 180 0.37 -23.86 8.31
CA ALA A 180 1.59 -24.65 8.11
C ALA A 180 2.26 -25.06 9.42
N ASP A 181 2.28 -24.17 10.41
CA ASP A 181 2.78 -24.45 11.75
C ASP A 181 1.95 -23.69 12.82
N PRO A 182 0.89 -24.32 13.36
CA PRO A 182 0.03 -23.69 14.36
C PRO A 182 0.73 -23.36 15.68
N ALA A 183 1.88 -23.99 15.97
CA ALA A 183 2.64 -23.76 17.19
C ALA A 183 3.67 -22.62 17.05
N SER A 184 3.92 -22.16 15.83
CA SER A 184 4.86 -21.07 15.56
C SER A 184 4.32 -19.73 16.06
N PRO A 185 5.12 -18.95 16.82
CA PRO A 185 4.74 -17.60 17.20
C PRO A 185 4.85 -16.59 16.05
N ALA A 186 5.34 -17.00 14.88
CA ALA A 186 5.58 -16.11 13.74
C ALA A 186 4.30 -15.73 12.97
N ALA A 187 3.23 -16.53 13.08
CA ALA A 187 1.95 -16.30 12.40
C ALA A 187 0.78 -16.43 13.37
N SER A 188 -0.16 -15.49 13.32
CA SER A 188 -1.32 -15.47 14.22
C SER A 188 -2.63 -15.50 13.45
N ALA A 189 -3.43 -16.54 13.72
CA ALA A 189 -4.80 -16.65 13.20
C ALA A 189 -5.70 -15.49 13.66
N GLU A 190 -5.40 -14.86 14.80
CA GLU A 190 -6.18 -13.74 15.34
C GLU A 190 -5.99 -12.46 14.51
N ILE A 191 -4.87 -12.33 13.81
CA ILE A 191 -4.59 -11.18 12.92
C ILE A 191 -5.42 -11.26 11.64
N VAL A 192 -5.73 -12.47 11.16
CA VAL A 192 -6.48 -12.70 9.92
C VAL A 192 -7.80 -11.91 9.84
N PRO A 193 -8.74 -12.03 10.79
CA PRO A 193 -10.01 -11.28 10.72
C PRO A 193 -9.80 -9.77 10.76
N VAL A 194 -8.81 -9.27 11.53
CA VAL A 194 -8.49 -7.84 11.58
C VAL A 194 -8.05 -7.35 10.21
N MET A 195 -7.16 -8.08 9.54
CA MET A 195 -6.66 -7.73 8.22
C MET A 195 -7.72 -7.83 7.13
N LEU A 196 -8.64 -8.79 7.22
CA LEU A 196 -9.79 -8.88 6.31
C LEU A 196 -10.76 -7.72 6.48
N VAL A 197 -11.00 -7.27 7.72
CA VAL A 197 -11.82 -6.07 7.97
C VAL A 197 -11.15 -4.82 7.40
N LEU A 198 -9.85 -4.64 7.61
CA LEU A 198 -9.09 -3.52 7.03
C LEU A 198 -9.12 -3.56 5.50
N THR A 199 -8.97 -4.76 4.91
CA THR A 199 -9.11 -4.97 3.46
C THR A 199 -10.50 -4.54 2.98
N ALA A 200 -11.57 -4.97 3.65
CA ALA A 200 -12.94 -4.62 3.28
C ALA A 200 -13.18 -3.10 3.35
N ILE A 201 -12.73 -2.43 4.42
CA ILE A 201 -12.82 -0.98 4.56
C ILE A 201 -12.02 -0.28 3.44
N GLY A 202 -10.80 -0.76 3.15
CA GLY A 202 -9.97 -0.24 2.07
C GLY A 202 -10.62 -0.40 0.69
N LEU A 203 -11.26 -1.53 0.43
CA LEU A 203 -12.02 -1.77 -0.80
C LEU A 203 -13.24 -0.86 -0.92
N VAL A 204 -13.91 -0.53 0.19
CA VAL A 204 -14.99 0.48 0.19
C VAL A 204 -14.44 1.86 -0.18
N ALA A 205 -13.33 2.29 0.44
CA ALA A 205 -12.69 3.56 0.11
C ALA A 205 -12.22 3.61 -1.36
N LEU A 206 -11.63 2.51 -1.86
CA LEU A 206 -11.26 2.36 -3.26
C LEU A 206 -12.48 2.42 -4.19
N SER A 207 -13.57 1.74 -3.84
CA SER A 207 -14.81 1.77 -4.61
C SER A 207 -15.41 3.18 -4.68
N VAL A 208 -15.38 3.93 -3.58
CA VAL A 208 -15.80 5.34 -3.54
C VAL A 208 -14.92 6.20 -4.46
N TYR A 209 -13.61 6.02 -4.41
CA TYR A 209 -12.66 6.71 -5.30
C TYR A 209 -12.94 6.41 -6.78
N LEU A 210 -13.11 5.12 -7.13
CA LEU A 210 -13.35 4.69 -8.50
C LEU A 210 -14.69 5.20 -9.04
N ARG A 211 -15.75 5.16 -8.23
CA ARG A 211 -17.07 5.73 -8.60
C ARG A 211 -16.99 7.23 -8.83
N ALA A 212 -16.22 7.94 -8.01
CA ALA A 212 -16.03 9.38 -8.20
C ALA A 212 -15.27 9.71 -9.49
N ALA A 213 -14.31 8.87 -9.89
CA ALA A 213 -13.55 9.03 -11.13
C ALA A 213 -14.36 8.68 -12.40
N SER A 214 -15.40 7.85 -12.29
CA SER A 214 -16.25 7.46 -13.41
C SER A 214 -17.50 8.33 -13.57
N GLY A 215 -18.09 8.81 -12.47
CA GLY A 215 -19.35 9.56 -12.47
C GLY A 215 -19.30 10.90 -13.22
N HIS A 216 -18.16 11.59 -13.23
CA HIS A 216 -18.08 12.91 -13.88
C HIS A 216 -18.10 12.86 -15.41
N ARG A 217 -17.73 11.72 -16.02
CA ARG A 217 -17.83 11.54 -17.49
C ARG A 217 -19.27 11.46 -17.99
N ALA A 218 -20.21 11.01 -17.15
CA ALA A 218 -21.61 10.83 -17.57
C ALA A 218 -22.37 12.16 -17.63
N ASP A 219 -22.07 13.09 -16.71
CA ASP A 219 -22.71 14.42 -16.66
C ASP A 219 -22.30 15.32 -17.86
N GLU A 220 -21.10 15.15 -18.43
CA GLU A 220 -20.66 15.94 -19.60
C GLU A 220 -21.12 15.36 -20.96
N SER A 221 -21.48 14.08 -21.04
CA SER A 221 -21.97 13.44 -22.29
C SER A 221 -23.48 13.54 -22.50
N GLY A 222 -24.22 14.06 -21.50
CA GLY A 222 -25.68 14.22 -21.51
C GLY A 222 -26.16 15.66 -21.61
N ALA A 223 -25.25 16.62 -21.87
CA ALA A 223 -25.52 18.04 -22.09
C ALA A 223 -25.10 18.44 -23.52
#